data_AF-A0A8T4H6K7-F1
#
_entry.id   AF-A0A8T4H6K7-F1
#
_cell.length_a   1.000
_cell.length_b   1.000
_cell.length_c   1.000
_cell.angle_alpha   90.00
_cell.angle_beta   90.00
_cell.angle_gamma   90.00
#
_symmetry.space_group_name_H-M   'P 1'
#
loop_
_entity.id
_entity.type
_entity.pdbx_description
1 polymer ?
#
loop_
_entity_poly.entity_id
_entity_poly.type
_entity_poly.pdbx_seq_one_letter_code
_entity_poly.pdbx_strand_id
1 'polypeptide(L)'
;MDTVFKYIDENYQNLKNNGLKIAELGIGFYFNSAKKLKDSGFDVIVIDINKNAVLDAKDNGLNAFYDDLFEPNFEIYKNVGLIYSFRPPRDLQPFILKIAKKLNCDLIIKALSGEEPIEELKLVNYQGKPIYMWKRD
;
A
#
# COMPACT_ATOMS: atom_id res chain seq x y z
N MET A 1 1.45 3.86 -17.24
CA MET A 1 0.36 3.09 -16.59
C MET A 1 0.90 2.51 -15.29
N ASP A 2 0.17 2.71 -14.19
CA ASP A 2 0.62 2.33 -12.86
C ASP A 2 0.58 0.81 -12.68
N THR A 3 1.76 0.24 -12.54
CA THR A 3 2.03 -1.20 -12.54
C THR A 3 1.48 -1.88 -11.28
N VAL A 4 1.51 -1.18 -10.14
CA VAL A 4 1.00 -1.72 -8.88
C VAL A 4 -0.52 -1.81 -8.93
N PHE A 5 -1.20 -0.74 -9.38
CA PHE A 5 -2.66 -0.75 -9.57
C PHE A 5 -3.12 -1.96 -10.39
N LYS A 6 -2.54 -2.14 -11.58
CA LYS A 6 -2.94 -3.25 -12.46
C LYS A 6 -2.69 -4.61 -11.83
N TYR A 7 -1.54 -4.79 -11.21
CA TYR A 7 -1.22 -6.05 -10.56
C TYR A 7 -2.21 -6.37 -9.44
N ILE A 8 -2.58 -5.36 -8.64
CA ILE A 8 -3.58 -5.50 -7.58
C ILE A 8 -4.95 -5.86 -8.18
N ASP A 9 -5.40 -5.12 -9.20
CA ASP A 9 -6.68 -5.37 -9.84
C ASP A 9 -6.75 -6.75 -10.52
N GLU A 10 -5.64 -7.29 -11.03
CA GLU A 10 -5.66 -8.64 -11.62
C GLU A 10 -5.56 -9.77 -10.59
N ASN A 11 -4.87 -9.57 -9.46
CA ASN A 11 -4.47 -10.66 -8.55
C ASN A 11 -5.16 -10.65 -7.17
N TYR A 12 -5.88 -9.58 -6.81
CA TYR A 12 -6.47 -9.40 -5.47
C TYR A 12 -7.97 -9.17 -5.47
N GLN A 13 -8.69 -9.55 -6.53
CA GLN A 13 -10.15 -9.41 -6.59
C GLN A 13 -10.89 -10.08 -5.42
N ASN A 14 -10.30 -11.14 -4.84
CA ASN A 14 -10.83 -11.81 -3.65
C ASN A 14 -10.95 -10.89 -2.42
N LEU A 15 -10.18 -9.80 -2.33
CA LEU A 15 -10.30 -8.85 -1.22
C LEU A 15 -11.66 -8.16 -1.19
N LYS A 16 -12.24 -7.85 -2.36
CA LYS A 16 -13.58 -7.25 -2.48
C LYS A 16 -14.64 -8.18 -1.88
N ASN A 17 -14.58 -9.46 -2.25
CA ASN A 17 -15.55 -10.47 -1.79
C ASN A 17 -15.46 -10.74 -0.29
N ASN A 18 -14.25 -10.62 0.28
CA ASN A 18 -14.00 -10.88 1.69
C ASN A 18 -14.18 -9.65 2.58
N GLY A 19 -14.60 -8.50 2.03
CA GLY A 19 -14.73 -7.24 2.77
C GLY A 19 -13.39 -6.74 3.35
N LEU A 20 -12.28 -7.09 2.71
CA LEU A 20 -10.94 -6.69 3.11
C LEU A 20 -10.52 -5.40 2.40
N LYS A 21 -9.83 -4.54 3.14
CA LYS A 21 -9.34 -3.25 2.67
C LYS A 21 -7.95 -3.36 2.06
N ILE A 22 -7.62 -2.39 1.22
CA ILE A 22 -6.27 -2.15 0.73
C ILE A 22 -5.76 -0.86 1.38
N ALA A 23 -4.56 -0.91 1.96
CA ALA A 23 -3.92 0.25 2.57
C ALA A 23 -2.74 0.74 1.72
N GLU A 24 -2.75 2.01 1.32
CA GLU A 24 -1.57 2.69 0.79
C GLU A 24 -0.81 3.40 1.91
N LEU A 25 0.47 3.07 2.10
CA LEU A 25 1.32 3.75 3.10
C LEU A 25 2.27 4.73 2.42
N GLY A 26 2.23 5.99 2.85
CA GLY A 26 3.02 7.07 2.28
C GLY A 26 2.47 7.56 0.94
N ILE A 27 1.17 7.91 0.90
CA ILE A 27 0.47 8.40 -0.31
C ILE A 27 1.08 9.70 -0.87
N GLY A 28 1.64 10.56 0.00
CA GLY A 28 2.06 11.91 -0.35
C GLY A 28 0.95 12.68 -1.06
N PHE A 29 1.28 13.37 -2.15
CA PHE A 29 0.32 14.15 -2.94
C PHE A 29 -0.10 13.45 -4.25
N TYR A 30 0.15 12.14 -4.39
CA TYR A 30 -0.08 11.38 -5.62
C TYR A 30 -1.23 10.37 -5.49
N PHE A 31 -2.46 10.84 -5.67
CA PHE A 31 -3.67 10.06 -5.38
C PHE A 31 -4.17 9.12 -6.48
N ASN A 32 -3.54 9.12 -7.65
CA ASN A 32 -4.09 8.50 -8.86
C ASN A 32 -4.32 6.98 -8.70
N SER A 33 -3.44 6.29 -7.99
CA SER A 33 -3.48 4.83 -7.87
C SER A 33 -4.50 4.37 -6.85
N ALA A 34 -4.54 5.01 -5.68
CA ALA A 34 -5.61 4.85 -4.70
C ALA A 34 -7.00 5.13 -5.31
N LYS A 35 -7.14 6.22 -6.08
CA LYS A 35 -8.40 6.55 -6.76
C LYS A 35 -8.82 5.46 -7.74
N LYS A 36 -7.91 5.00 -8.60
CA LYS A 36 -8.21 3.93 -9.55
C LYS A 36 -8.61 2.62 -8.86
N LEU A 37 -7.94 2.24 -7.78
CA LEU A 37 -8.33 1.06 -6.99
C LEU A 37 -9.74 1.23 -6.41
N LYS A 38 -10.03 2.41 -5.84
CA LYS A 38 -11.36 2.73 -5.32
C LYS A 38 -12.42 2.67 -6.42
N ASP A 39 -12.17 3.27 -7.58
CA ASP A 39 -13.07 3.29 -8.74
C ASP A 39 -13.28 1.89 -9.33
N SER A 40 -12.28 1.01 -9.23
CA SER A 40 -12.39 -0.43 -9.54
C SER A 40 -13.21 -1.21 -8.51
N GLY A 41 -13.66 -0.60 -7.42
CA GLY A 41 -14.53 -1.21 -6.40
C GLY A 41 -13.80 -1.82 -5.20
N PHE A 42 -12.52 -1.49 -4.98
CA PHE A 42 -11.84 -1.85 -3.73
C PHE A 42 -12.16 -0.86 -2.60
N ASP A 43 -12.21 -1.35 -1.36
CA ASP A 43 -12.18 -0.47 -0.17
C ASP A 43 -10.73 -0.07 0.09
N VAL A 44 -10.39 1.20 -0.19
CA VAL A 44 -9.03 1.72 -0.13
C VAL A 44 -8.91 2.76 0.99
N ILE A 45 -7.95 2.56 1.87
CA ILE A 45 -7.50 3.55 2.84
C ILE A 45 -6.10 4.03 2.47
N VAL A 46 -5.82 5.31 2.71
CA VAL A 46 -4.49 5.89 2.48
C VAL A 46 -3.96 6.50 3.76
N ILE A 47 -2.66 6.33 4.01
CA ILE A 47 -2.02 6.74 5.26
C ILE A 47 -0.79 7.58 4.93
N ASP A 48 -0.60 8.66 5.68
CA ASP A 48 0.60 9.50 5.61
C ASP A 48 0.92 10.17 6.94
N ILE A 49 2.22 10.43 7.17
CA ILE A 49 2.70 11.25 8.30
C ILE A 49 2.49 12.75 8.03
N ASN A 50 2.29 13.16 6.78
CA ASN A 50 2.04 14.56 6.43
C ASN A 50 0.54 14.87 6.49
N LYS A 51 0.14 15.69 7.49
CA LYS A 51 -1.25 16.11 7.66
C LYS A 51 -1.84 16.82 6.42
N ASN A 52 -1.04 17.58 5.68
CA ASN A 52 -1.52 18.26 4.47
C ASN A 52 -1.83 17.26 3.35
N ALA A 53 -0.98 16.25 3.18
CA ALA A 53 -1.24 15.16 2.23
C ALA A 53 -2.54 14.39 2.57
N VAL A 54 -2.78 14.15 3.87
CA VAL A 54 -4.01 13.52 4.36
C VAL A 54 -5.24 14.38 4.08
N LEU A 55 -5.16 15.70 4.31
CA LEU A 55 -6.25 16.63 4.03
C LEU A 55 -6.55 16.68 2.52
N ASP A 56 -5.52 16.85 1.69
CA ASP A 56 -5.67 16.86 0.24
C ASP A 56 -6.25 15.54 -0.28
N ALA A 57 -5.84 14.39 0.27
CA ALA A 57 -6.40 13.09 -0.09
C ALA A 57 -7.90 13.01 0.23
N LYS A 58 -8.34 13.53 1.38
CA LYS A 58 -9.76 13.60 1.77
C LYS A 58 -10.56 14.51 0.84
N ASP A 59 -10.02 15.68 0.51
CA ASP A 59 -10.64 16.62 -0.44
C ASP A 59 -10.76 16.01 -1.84
N ASN A 60 -9.88 15.07 -2.15
CA ASN A 60 -9.90 14.25 -3.36
C ASN A 60 -10.79 13.00 -3.26
N GLY A 61 -11.57 12.86 -2.19
CA GLY A 61 -12.55 11.78 -2.00
C GLY A 61 -11.94 10.44 -1.55
N LEU A 62 -10.70 10.40 -1.04
CA LEU A 62 -10.10 9.20 -0.48
C LEU A 62 -10.35 9.08 1.03
N ASN A 63 -10.37 7.85 1.53
CA ASN A 63 -10.42 7.59 2.97
C ASN A 63 -9.00 7.67 3.56
N ALA A 64 -8.59 8.87 3.98
CA ALA A 64 -7.22 9.14 4.41
C ALA A 64 -7.06 9.29 5.92
N PHE A 65 -5.94 8.80 6.46
CA PHE A 65 -5.61 8.87 7.88
C PHE A 65 -4.20 9.41 8.11
N TYR A 66 -4.06 10.22 9.15
CA TYR A 66 -2.75 10.60 9.68
C TYR A 66 -2.33 9.51 10.66
N ASP A 67 -1.16 8.91 10.43
CA ASP A 67 -0.58 7.90 11.31
C ASP A 67 0.94 7.88 11.17
N ASP A 68 1.62 7.47 12.24
CA ASP A 68 3.05 7.25 12.24
C ASP A 68 3.35 5.75 12.05
N LEU A 69 4.02 5.38 10.96
CA LEU A 69 4.34 3.98 10.66
C LEU A 69 5.38 3.39 11.64
N PHE A 70 6.13 4.22 12.38
CA PHE A 70 7.01 3.77 13.45
C PHE A 70 6.23 3.37 14.71
N GLU A 71 5.11 4.04 14.98
CA GLU A 71 4.20 3.80 16.11
C GLU A 71 2.73 3.71 15.64
N PRO A 72 2.37 2.69 14.84
CA PRO A 72 1.11 2.66 14.09
C PRO A 72 -0.11 2.41 14.98
N ASN A 73 -1.16 3.20 14.76
CA ASN A 73 -2.46 2.95 15.36
C ASN A 73 -3.25 1.87 14.60
N PHE A 74 -3.14 0.63 15.07
CA PHE A 74 -3.74 -0.55 14.43
C PHE A 74 -5.27 -0.52 14.26
N GLU A 75 -6.00 0.32 14.99
CA GLU A 75 -7.45 0.48 14.79
C GLU A 75 -7.79 1.02 13.38
N ILE A 76 -6.90 1.82 12.80
CA ILE A 76 -7.05 2.37 11.43
C ILE A 76 -6.98 1.25 10.39
N TYR A 77 -6.12 0.25 10.65
CA TYR A 77 -5.80 -0.84 9.72
C TYR A 77 -6.75 -2.03 9.84
N LYS A 78 -7.87 -1.87 10.56
CA LYS A 78 -8.84 -2.94 10.76
C LYS A 78 -9.37 -3.47 9.41
N ASN A 79 -9.28 -4.79 9.25
CA ASN A 79 -9.64 -5.56 8.05
C ASN A 79 -8.78 -5.27 6.81
N VAL A 80 -7.55 -4.78 6.96
CA VAL A 80 -6.62 -4.64 5.83
C VAL A 80 -6.13 -6.03 5.39
N GLY A 81 -6.35 -6.36 4.12
CA GLY A 81 -5.92 -7.62 3.50
C GLY A 81 -4.70 -7.47 2.58
N LEU A 82 -4.33 -6.24 2.24
CA LEU A 82 -3.15 -5.92 1.43
C LEU A 82 -2.64 -4.51 1.78
N ILE A 83 -1.32 -4.39 1.93
CA ILE A 83 -0.62 -3.12 2.00
C ILE A 83 0.16 -2.90 0.71
N TYR A 84 0.17 -1.67 0.20
CA TYR A 84 1.13 -1.26 -0.80
C TYR A 84 1.78 0.09 -0.50
N SER A 85 2.96 0.33 -1.05
CA SER A 85 3.66 1.61 -0.92
C SER A 85 4.52 1.90 -2.15
N PHE A 86 4.51 3.17 -2.58
CA PHE A 86 5.34 3.66 -3.68
C PHE A 86 6.60 4.33 -3.16
N ARG A 87 7.75 3.80 -3.57
CA ARG A 87 9.08 4.34 -3.29
C ARG A 87 9.29 4.68 -1.80
N PRO A 88 8.91 3.80 -0.86
CA PRO A 88 9.24 4.03 0.55
C PRO A 88 10.78 4.04 0.70
N PRO A 89 11.34 4.98 1.50
CA PRO A 89 12.75 4.96 1.87
C PRO A 89 13.14 3.59 2.43
N ARG A 90 14.36 3.13 2.14
CA ARG A 90 14.84 1.81 2.57
C ARG A 90 14.67 1.58 4.07
N ASP A 91 14.94 2.61 4.89
CA ASP A 91 14.82 2.54 6.35
C ASP A 91 13.37 2.39 6.85
N LEU A 92 12.39 2.78 6.03
CA LEU A 92 10.96 2.68 6.36
C LEU A 92 10.38 1.29 6.00
N GLN A 93 10.98 0.60 5.03
CA GLN A 93 10.47 -0.69 4.55
C GLN A 93 10.35 -1.77 5.64
N PRO A 94 11.30 -1.93 6.60
CA PRO A 94 11.14 -2.88 7.70
C PRO A 94 9.93 -2.61 8.58
N PHE A 95 9.58 -1.33 8.81
CA PHE A 95 8.41 -0.95 9.61
C PHE A 95 7.11 -1.28 8.88
N ILE A 96 7.06 -0.99 7.57
CA ILE A 96 5.94 -1.39 6.71
C ILE A 96 5.76 -2.92 6.72
N LEU A 97 6.85 -3.68 6.60
CA LEU A 97 6.83 -5.14 6.68
C LEU A 97 6.33 -5.63 8.04
N LYS A 98 6.75 -4.99 9.14
CA LYS A 98 6.28 -5.32 10.49
C LYS A 98 4.78 -5.09 10.64
N ILE A 99 4.24 -4.02 10.08
CA ILE A 99 2.78 -3.76 10.04
C ILE A 99 2.07 -4.87 9.26
N ALA A 100 2.56 -5.22 8.06
CA ALA A 100 1.97 -6.26 7.23
C ALA A 100 1.94 -7.63 7.93
N LYS A 101 3.06 -8.02 8.56
CA LYS A 101 3.17 -9.24 9.36
C LYS A 101 2.18 -9.24 10.53
N LYS A 102 2.07 -8.12 11.27
CA LYS A 102 1.17 -8.02 12.42
C LYS A 102 -0.32 -8.07 12.04
N LEU A 103 -0.67 -7.53 10.87
CA LEU A 103 -2.03 -7.59 10.32
C LEU A 103 -2.34 -8.91 9.60
N ASN A 104 -1.33 -9.76 9.40
CA ASN A 104 -1.42 -10.95 8.57
C ASN A 104 -1.95 -10.63 7.16
N CYS A 105 -1.33 -9.68 6.47
CA CYS A 105 -1.74 -9.23 5.14
C CYS A 105 -0.57 -9.18 4.16
N ASP A 106 -0.84 -9.32 2.87
CA ASP A 106 0.22 -9.21 1.85
C ASP A 106 0.80 -7.79 1.78
N LEU A 107 2.02 -7.66 1.28
CA LEU A 107 2.71 -6.39 1.10
C LEU A 107 3.28 -6.28 -0.32
N ILE A 108 3.05 -5.15 -0.98
CA ILE A 108 3.64 -4.77 -2.27
C ILE A 108 4.42 -3.46 -2.13
N ILE A 109 5.70 -3.48 -2.49
CA ILE A 109 6.53 -2.28 -2.56
C ILE A 109 6.99 -2.06 -3.99
N LYS A 110 6.77 -0.84 -4.49
CA LYS A 110 7.43 -0.36 -5.70
C LYS A 110 8.67 0.44 -5.28
N ALA A 111 9.83 -0.21 -5.20
CA ALA A 111 11.08 0.47 -4.86
C ALA A 111 11.46 1.57 -5.89
N LEU A 112 12.26 2.54 -5.44
CA LEU A 112 12.90 3.54 -6.27
C LEU A 112 13.85 2.85 -7.27
N SER A 113 13.95 3.39 -8.48
CA SER A 113 14.86 2.83 -9.48
C SER A 113 16.30 2.87 -8.99
N GLY A 114 16.97 1.72 -8.94
CA GLY A 114 18.36 1.60 -8.50
C GLY A 114 18.55 1.36 -7.00
N GLU A 115 17.47 1.32 -6.21
CA GLU A 115 17.54 0.88 -4.81
C GLU A 115 17.15 -0.59 -4.66
N GLU A 116 17.92 -1.32 -3.86
CA GLU A 116 17.57 -2.68 -3.45
C GLU A 116 16.58 -2.63 -2.28
N PRO A 117 15.43 -3.32 -2.38
CA PRO A 117 14.52 -3.47 -1.26
C PRO A 117 15.12 -4.35 -0.16
N ILE A 118 14.44 -4.40 0.98
CA ILE A 118 14.79 -5.32 2.06
C ILE A 118 14.68 -6.79 1.60
N GLU A 119 15.53 -7.65 2.16
CA GLU A 119 15.77 -9.02 1.70
C GLU A 119 14.53 -9.91 1.74
N GLU A 120 13.58 -9.62 2.65
CA GLU A 120 12.36 -10.41 2.78
C GLU A 120 11.37 -10.20 1.63
N LEU A 121 11.54 -9.15 0.81
CA LEU A 121 10.67 -8.90 -0.33
C LEU A 121 11.18 -9.65 -1.56
N LYS A 122 10.33 -10.50 -2.13
CA LYS A 122 10.62 -11.22 -3.37
C LYS A 122 10.36 -10.34 -4.57
N LEU A 123 11.29 -10.32 -5.52
CA LEU A 123 11.10 -9.67 -6.81
C LEU A 123 10.04 -10.41 -7.62
N VAL A 124 9.04 -9.68 -8.09
CA VAL A 124 8.04 -10.12 -9.05
C VAL A 124 8.14 -9.22 -10.29
N ASN A 125 8.35 -9.84 -11.45
CA ASN A 125 8.33 -9.13 -12.72
C ASN A 125 6.90 -9.10 -13.26
N TYR A 126 6.31 -7.92 -13.34
CA TYR A 126 4.99 -7.73 -13.90
C TYR A 126 5.07 -6.86 -15.16
N GLN A 127 4.80 -7.46 -16.32
CA GLN A 127 4.85 -6.80 -17.64
C GLN A 127 6.19 -6.07 -17.90
N GLY A 128 7.31 -6.70 -17.53
CA GLY A 128 8.65 -6.12 -17.71
C GLY A 128 9.03 -5.09 -16.65
N LYS A 129 8.25 -4.94 -15.57
CA LYS A 129 8.51 -3.96 -14.51
C LYS A 129 8.66 -4.63 -13.14
N PRO A 130 9.68 -4.23 -12.35
CA PRO A 130 9.92 -4.83 -11.04
C PRO A 130 8.94 -4.27 -9.99
N ILE A 131 8.24 -5.17 -9.32
CA ILE A 131 7.52 -4.97 -8.07
C ILE A 131 8.09 -5.94 -7.03
N TYR A 132 8.05 -5.58 -5.75
CA TYR A 132 8.61 -6.41 -4.69
C TYR A 132 7.52 -6.77 -3.69
N MET A 133 7.51 -8.01 -3.24
CA MET A 133 6.36 -8.54 -2.51
C MET A 133 6.77 -9.39 -1.33
N TRP A 134 6.05 -9.20 -0.23
CA TRP A 134 5.96 -10.18 0.82
C TRP A 134 4.54 -10.76 0.82
N LYS A 135 4.46 -12.08 0.81
CA LYS A 135 3.19 -12.82 0.90
C LYS A 135 3.09 -13.37 2.31
N ARG A 136 1.92 -13.23 2.92
CA ARG A 136 1.63 -13.96 4.17
C ARG A 136 1.58 -15.46 3.88
N ASP A 137 2.02 -16.25 4.85
CA ASP A 137 1.97 -17.72 4.79
C ASP A 137 0.55 -18.25 4.97
#